data_AF-A0A358G082-F1
#
_entry.id   AF-A0A358G082-F1
#
_cell.length_a   1.000
_cell.length_b   1.000
_cell.length_c   1.000
_cell.angle_alpha   90.00
_cell.angle_beta   90.00
_cell.angle_gamma   90.00
#
_symmetry.space_group_name_H-M   'P 1'
#
loop_
_entity.id
_entity.type
_entity.pdbx_description
1 polymer ?
#
loop_
_entity_poly.entity_id
_entity_poly.type
_entity_poly.pdbx_seq_one_letter_code
_entity_poly.pdbx_strand_id
1 'polypeptide(L)'
;MDWRFISLRLINKDKDYPTHFPPGYEFGHTAGLRMLRVAARIRYELGRDALDPVVTAYGESYFDKPRGSGMRDRLSTPDHLVEVLTTAGIDLDFASAADDTAWDEMIDAEGEMALSRTGRDVGTPIISFGEDGLSFFGPVISRIPRGSDAVKLWESVNTL
;
A
#
# COMPACT_ATOMS: atom_id res chain seq x y z
N MET A 1 -8.13 -12.78 -2.52
CA MET A 1 -6.99 -11.87 -2.25
C MET A 1 -7.44 -10.96 -1.12
N ASP A 2 -6.61 -10.72 -0.11
CA ASP A 2 -6.98 -9.85 1.01
C ASP A 2 -5.90 -8.77 1.19
N TRP A 3 -6.30 -7.51 0.97
CA TRP A 3 -5.42 -6.36 1.07
C TRP A 3 -5.21 -5.95 2.54
N ARG A 4 -3.94 -5.86 2.94
CA ARG A 4 -3.50 -5.43 4.28
C ARG A 4 -2.56 -4.24 4.17
N PHE A 5 -2.53 -3.43 5.22
CA PHE A 5 -1.82 -2.16 5.22
C PHE A 5 -0.40 -2.28 5.74
N ILE A 6 0.53 -1.61 5.04
CA ILE A 6 1.90 -1.38 5.47
C ILE A 6 2.22 0.09 5.19
N SER A 7 2.39 0.90 6.23
CA SER A 7 2.75 2.31 6.08
C SER A 7 4.24 2.52 6.29
N LEU A 8 4.94 2.92 5.23
CA LEU A 8 6.35 3.32 5.34
C LEU A 8 6.55 4.57 6.20
N ARG A 9 5.52 5.40 6.39
CA ARG A 9 5.60 6.54 7.32
C ARG A 9 5.56 6.09 8.77
N LEU A 10 4.66 5.15 9.11
CA LEU A 10 4.51 4.68 10.49
C LEU A 10 5.66 3.76 10.90
N ILE A 11 6.11 2.85 10.01
CA ILE A 11 7.26 1.97 10.29
C ILE A 11 8.55 2.78 10.53
N ASN A 12 8.67 3.95 9.89
CA ASN A 12 9.84 4.82 10.03
C ASN A 12 9.57 6.03 10.93
N LYS A 13 8.55 5.98 11.82
CA LYS A 13 8.15 7.13 12.66
C LYS A 13 9.26 7.65 13.59
N ASP A 14 10.17 6.78 14.01
CA ASP A 14 11.30 7.12 14.88
C ASP A 14 12.59 7.50 14.12
N LYS A 15 12.54 7.51 12.78
CA LYS A 15 13.70 7.88 11.95
C LYS A 15 13.72 9.39 11.69
N ASP A 16 14.91 9.96 11.78
CA ASP A 16 15.15 11.34 11.35
C ASP A 16 15.25 11.40 9.82
N TYR A 17 14.20 11.90 9.16
CA TYR A 17 14.07 11.84 7.71
C TYR A 17 15.18 12.55 6.94
N PRO A 18 15.55 13.80 7.28
CA PRO A 18 16.68 14.51 6.68
C PRO A 18 18.01 13.75 6.66
N THR A 19 18.27 12.90 7.66
CA THR A 19 19.55 12.19 7.78
C THR A 19 19.50 10.74 7.32
N HIS A 20 18.35 10.08 7.44
CA HIS A 20 18.20 8.66 7.13
C HIS A 20 17.66 8.37 5.74
N PHE A 21 17.05 9.36 5.05
CA PHE A 21 16.46 9.14 3.73
C PHE A 21 16.90 10.19 2.70
N PRO A 22 16.90 9.84 1.41
CA PRO A 22 17.08 10.82 0.34
C PRO A 22 15.97 11.89 0.34
N PRO A 23 16.23 13.08 -0.22
CA PRO A 23 15.22 14.13 -0.36
C PRO A 23 13.92 13.63 -1.03
N GLY A 24 12.77 14.09 -0.51
CA GLY A 24 11.43 13.76 -1.03
C GLY A 24 10.83 12.45 -0.51
N TYR A 25 11.57 11.63 0.25
CA TYR A 25 11.02 10.41 0.85
C TYR A 25 9.96 10.69 1.92
N GLU A 26 10.14 11.75 2.72
CA GLU A 26 9.14 12.17 3.70
C GLU A 26 7.78 12.45 3.04
N PHE A 27 7.80 13.21 1.94
CA PHE A 27 6.59 13.48 1.16
C PHE A 27 5.94 12.19 0.69
N GLY A 28 6.72 11.30 0.04
CA GLY A 28 6.19 10.05 -0.51
C GLY A 28 5.61 9.12 0.56
N HIS A 29 6.30 8.96 1.69
CA HIS A 29 5.81 8.13 2.80
C HIS A 29 4.54 8.75 3.41
N THR A 30 4.49 10.08 3.55
CA THR A 30 3.31 10.79 4.07
C THR A 30 2.12 10.67 3.10
N ALA A 31 2.33 10.85 1.80
CA ALA A 31 1.30 10.64 0.78
C ALA A 31 0.76 9.19 0.79
N GLY A 32 1.64 8.20 1.00
CA GLY A 32 1.23 6.81 1.22
C GLY A 32 0.32 6.65 2.44
N LEU A 33 0.70 7.22 3.59
CA LEU A 33 -0.13 7.18 4.80
C LEU A 33 -1.51 7.84 4.60
N ARG A 34 -1.57 8.99 3.91
CA ARG A 34 -2.84 9.65 3.56
C ARG A 34 -3.78 8.71 2.80
N MET A 35 -3.29 8.02 1.76
CA MET A 35 -4.10 7.06 1.00
C MET A 35 -4.50 5.85 1.86
N LEU A 36 -3.60 5.37 2.73
CA LEU A 36 -3.89 4.24 3.61
C LEU A 36 -5.02 4.56 4.61
N ARG A 37 -5.14 5.80 5.10
CA ARG A 37 -6.28 6.21 5.93
C ARG A 37 -7.61 6.18 5.17
N VAL A 38 -7.61 6.67 3.92
CA VAL A 38 -8.77 6.56 3.01
C VAL A 38 -9.14 5.10 2.78
N ALA A 39 -8.16 4.25 2.47
CA ALA A 39 -8.38 2.81 2.30
C ALA A 39 -8.88 2.14 3.60
N ALA A 40 -8.38 2.55 4.77
CA ALA A 40 -8.83 2.03 6.05
C ALA A 40 -10.31 2.34 6.30
N ARG A 41 -10.75 3.58 6.03
CA ARG A 41 -12.16 3.97 6.12
C ARG A 41 -13.02 3.19 5.12
N ILE A 42 -12.60 3.08 3.86
CA ILE A 42 -13.30 2.30 2.83
C ILE A 42 -13.49 0.85 3.28
N ARG A 43 -12.41 0.22 3.76
CA ARG A 43 -12.47 -1.17 4.23
C ARG A 43 -13.39 -1.34 5.44
N TYR A 44 -13.41 -0.36 6.34
CA TYR A 44 -14.26 -0.37 7.52
C TYR A 44 -15.74 -0.28 7.17
N GLU A 45 -16.11 0.62 6.25
CA GLU A 45 -17.53 0.88 5.91
C GLU A 45 -18.07 -0.04 4.80
N LEU A 46 -17.25 -0.37 3.80
CA LEU A 46 -17.66 -1.09 2.59
C LEU A 46 -17.13 -2.53 2.53
N GLY A 47 -16.26 -2.92 3.46
CA GLY A 47 -15.65 -4.25 3.51
C GLY A 47 -14.39 -4.40 2.66
N ARG A 48 -13.78 -5.59 2.74
CA ARG A 48 -12.46 -5.89 2.14
C ARG A 48 -12.46 -5.86 0.62
N ASP A 49 -13.54 -6.34 -0.01
CA ASP A 49 -13.63 -6.45 -1.46
C ASP A 49 -13.63 -5.08 -2.16
N ALA A 50 -14.06 -4.02 -1.46
CA ALA A 50 -14.03 -2.66 -1.98
C ALA A 50 -12.61 -2.12 -2.22
N LEU A 51 -11.57 -2.75 -1.64
CA LEU A 51 -10.19 -2.29 -1.83
C LEU A 51 -9.58 -2.67 -3.17
N ASP A 52 -10.06 -3.73 -3.83
CA ASP A 52 -9.47 -4.21 -5.08
C ASP A 52 -9.48 -3.14 -6.21
N PRO A 53 -10.63 -2.49 -6.51
CA PRO A 53 -10.64 -1.39 -7.49
C PRO A 53 -9.86 -0.16 -7.00
N VAL A 54 -9.80 0.11 -5.70
CA VAL A 54 -9.07 1.26 -5.12
C VAL A 54 -7.55 1.09 -5.27
N VAL A 55 -7.03 -0.09 -4.95
CA VAL A 55 -5.60 -0.43 -5.11
C VAL A 55 -5.22 -0.35 -6.59
N THR A 56 -6.06 -0.86 -7.47
CA THR A 56 -5.85 -0.79 -8.92
C THR A 56 -5.80 0.67 -9.39
N ALA A 57 -6.82 1.47 -9.07
CA ALA A 57 -6.91 2.86 -9.48
C ALA A 57 -5.73 3.72 -8.96
N TYR A 58 -5.34 3.55 -7.69
CA TYR A 58 -4.20 4.27 -7.12
C TYR A 58 -2.86 3.81 -7.72
N GLY A 59 -2.73 2.51 -8.01
CA GLY A 59 -1.55 1.96 -8.65
C GLY A 59 -1.34 2.53 -10.06
N GLU A 60 -2.38 2.50 -10.89
CA GLU A 60 -2.37 3.03 -12.26
C GLU A 60 -2.20 4.56 -12.30
N SER A 61 -2.73 5.28 -11.29
CA SER A 61 -2.58 6.73 -11.22
C SER A 61 -1.12 7.17 -10.97
N TYR A 62 -0.27 6.29 -10.41
CA TYR A 62 1.12 6.59 -10.08
C TYR A 62 2.15 5.76 -10.84
N PHE A 63 2.12 4.43 -10.74
CA PHE A 63 3.18 3.55 -11.26
C PHE A 63 3.19 3.43 -12.78
N ASP A 64 2.04 3.60 -13.42
CA ASP A 64 1.92 3.53 -14.87
C ASP A 64 2.16 4.89 -15.55
N LYS A 65 2.43 5.94 -14.77
CA LYS A 65 2.76 7.26 -15.31
C LYS A 65 4.22 7.31 -15.78
N PRO A 66 4.52 8.05 -16.85
CA PRO A 66 5.90 8.28 -17.27
C PRO A 66 6.75 8.83 -16.12
N ARG A 67 8.00 8.37 -16.03
CA ARG A 67 8.99 8.95 -15.10
C ARG A 67 9.13 10.45 -15.37
N GLY A 68 9.13 11.25 -14.31
CA GLY A 68 9.22 12.70 -14.42
C GLY A 68 7.91 13.42 -14.76
N SER A 69 6.76 12.72 -14.77
CA SER A 69 5.43 13.31 -15.01
C SER A 69 4.96 14.32 -13.95
N GLY A 70 5.71 14.53 -12.86
CA GLY A 70 5.29 15.34 -11.72
C GLY A 70 4.21 14.69 -10.85
N MET A 71 3.74 13.48 -11.20
CA MET A 71 2.67 12.79 -10.47
C MET A 71 3.01 12.61 -8.98
N ARG A 72 4.28 12.40 -8.65
CA ARG A 72 4.73 12.26 -7.26
C ARG A 72 4.32 13.46 -6.42
N ASP A 73 4.40 14.69 -6.95
CA ASP A 73 4.21 15.91 -6.16
C ASP A 73 2.74 16.18 -5.79
N ARG A 74 1.81 15.53 -6.48
CA ARG A 74 0.37 15.60 -6.21
C ARG A 74 -0.20 14.31 -5.61
N LEU A 75 0.66 13.36 -5.24
CA LEU A 75 0.20 12.07 -4.74
C LEU A 75 -0.58 12.25 -3.43
N SER A 76 -1.79 11.70 -3.39
CA SER A 76 -2.73 11.76 -2.25
C SER A 76 -3.11 13.17 -1.79
N THR A 77 -3.02 14.17 -2.67
CA THR A 77 -3.71 15.45 -2.48
C THR A 77 -5.23 15.25 -2.61
N PRO A 78 -6.06 16.20 -2.15
CA PRO A 78 -7.52 16.10 -2.30
C PRO A 78 -7.96 15.81 -3.74
N ASP A 79 -7.44 16.54 -4.72
CA ASP A 79 -7.79 16.34 -6.14
C ASP A 79 -7.38 14.94 -6.64
N HIS A 80 -6.18 14.47 -6.26
CA HIS A 80 -5.75 13.12 -6.64
C HIS A 80 -6.60 12.03 -6.00
N LEU A 81 -7.00 12.20 -4.74
CA LEU A 81 -7.89 11.26 -4.07
C LEU A 81 -9.26 11.21 -4.75
N VAL A 82 -9.80 12.36 -5.14
CA VAL A 82 -11.05 12.42 -5.93
C VAL A 82 -10.91 11.67 -7.26
N GLU A 83 -9.80 11.84 -7.98
CA GLU A 83 -9.53 11.09 -9.23
C GLU A 83 -9.50 9.58 -9.00
N VAL A 84 -8.79 9.12 -7.97
CA VAL A 84 -8.67 7.70 -7.61
C VAL A 84 -10.01 7.11 -7.20
N LEU A 85 -10.77 7.79 -6.32
CA LEU A 85 -12.07 7.31 -5.86
C LEU A 85 -13.10 7.28 -7.00
N THR A 86 -13.10 8.30 -7.86
CA THR A 86 -13.95 8.32 -9.07
C THR A 86 -13.64 7.13 -9.97
N THR A 87 -12.35 6.87 -10.22
CA THR A 87 -11.89 5.75 -11.07
C THR A 87 -12.25 4.40 -10.46
N ALA A 88 -12.16 4.27 -9.14
CA ALA A 88 -12.52 3.06 -8.40
C ALA A 88 -14.05 2.88 -8.20
N GLY A 89 -14.87 3.88 -8.56
CA GLY A 89 -16.32 3.86 -8.32
C GLY A 89 -16.70 3.98 -6.85
N ILE A 90 -15.87 4.64 -6.03
CA ILE A 90 -16.09 4.86 -4.59
C ILE A 90 -16.58 6.29 -4.35
N ASP A 91 -17.44 6.47 -3.34
CA ASP A 91 -17.92 7.79 -2.93
C ASP A 91 -16.74 8.72 -2.58
N LEU A 92 -16.84 9.98 -3.01
CA LEU A 92 -15.79 10.97 -2.83
C LEU A 92 -15.64 11.39 -1.36
N ASP A 93 -16.66 11.20 -0.53
CA ASP A 93 -16.61 11.53 0.89
C ASP A 93 -15.48 10.78 1.63
N PHE A 94 -15.10 9.60 1.16
CA PHE A 94 -13.98 8.84 1.73
C PHE A 94 -12.64 9.59 1.67
N ALA A 95 -12.46 10.54 0.73
CA ALA A 95 -11.25 11.36 0.64
C ALA A 95 -10.99 12.17 1.93
N SER A 96 -12.03 12.50 2.69
CA SER A 96 -11.92 13.24 3.96
C SER A 96 -11.07 12.51 5.01
N ALA A 97 -10.96 11.18 4.93
CA ALA A 97 -10.16 10.39 5.87
C ALA A 97 -8.64 10.57 5.70
N ALA A 98 -8.17 11.21 4.62
CA ALA A 98 -6.75 11.36 4.34
C ALA A 98 -5.97 12.07 5.47
N ASP A 99 -6.65 12.95 6.21
CA ASP A 99 -6.11 13.71 7.33
C ASP A 99 -6.60 13.21 8.70
N ASP A 100 -7.40 12.15 8.73
CA ASP A 100 -7.92 11.56 9.95
C ASP A 100 -6.92 10.57 10.57
N THR A 101 -6.28 10.99 11.65
CA THR A 101 -5.30 10.17 12.39
C THR A 101 -5.94 9.02 13.17
N ALA A 102 -7.26 8.96 13.31
CA ALA A 102 -7.94 7.87 14.02
C ALA A 102 -7.68 6.50 13.38
N TRP A 103 -7.32 6.47 12.09
CA TRP A 103 -6.99 5.24 11.36
C TRP A 103 -5.55 4.77 11.59
N ASP A 104 -4.66 5.60 12.14
CA ASP A 104 -3.23 5.30 12.23
C ASP A 104 -2.95 4.08 13.13
N GLU A 105 -3.67 3.90 14.23
CA GLU A 105 -3.48 2.77 15.14
C GLU A 105 -3.73 1.42 14.45
N MET A 106 -4.81 1.32 13.67
CA MET A 106 -5.12 0.12 12.89
C MET A 106 -4.06 -0.14 11.82
N ILE A 107 -3.60 0.90 11.12
CA ILE A 107 -2.60 0.79 10.06
C ILE A 107 -1.24 0.37 10.64
N ASP A 108 -0.84 0.94 11.78
CA ASP A 108 0.38 0.57 12.52
C ASP A 108 0.31 -0.90 12.97
N ALA A 109 -0.82 -1.32 13.53
CA ALA A 109 -1.02 -2.70 13.98
C ALA A 109 -0.93 -3.73 12.83
N GLU A 110 -1.48 -3.43 11.64
CA GLU A 110 -1.33 -4.33 10.49
C GLU A 110 0.10 -4.38 9.96
N GLY A 111 0.81 -3.25 9.97
CA GLY A 111 2.24 -3.20 9.63
C GLY A 111 3.08 -4.01 10.62
N GLU A 112 2.85 -3.86 11.92
CA GLU A 112 3.53 -4.62 12.96
C GLU A 112 3.23 -6.12 12.88
N MET A 113 1.98 -6.50 12.57
CA MET A 113 1.63 -7.89 12.29
C MET A 113 2.47 -8.45 11.12
N ALA A 114 2.58 -7.73 10.01
CA ALA A 114 3.38 -8.17 8.86
C ALA A 114 4.86 -8.36 9.23
N LEU A 115 5.46 -7.35 9.88
CA LEU A 115 6.87 -7.39 10.30
C LEU A 115 7.14 -8.49 11.34
N SER A 116 6.21 -8.76 12.26
CA SER A 116 6.36 -9.82 13.26
C SER A 116 6.46 -11.23 12.63
N ARG A 117 5.89 -11.42 11.44
CA ARG A 117 5.87 -12.71 10.74
C ARG A 117 7.06 -12.92 9.82
N THR A 118 7.69 -11.86 9.34
CA THR A 118 8.80 -11.93 8.38
C THR A 118 10.15 -11.46 8.94
N GLY A 119 10.16 -10.84 10.12
CA GLY A 119 11.31 -10.15 10.70
C GLY A 119 11.26 -8.64 10.43
N ARG A 120 11.83 -7.84 11.35
CA ARG A 120 11.81 -6.36 11.28
C ARG A 120 12.80 -5.77 10.27
N ASP A 121 13.79 -6.56 9.85
CA ASP A 121 14.88 -6.11 8.96
C ASP A 121 14.55 -6.32 7.46
N VAL A 122 13.32 -6.70 7.13
CA VAL A 122 12.87 -6.90 5.75
C VAL A 122 12.08 -5.70 5.23
N GLY A 123 12.08 -5.52 3.91
CA GLY A 123 11.30 -4.47 3.24
C GLY A 123 9.93 -4.94 2.77
N THR A 124 9.36 -4.20 1.82
CA THR A 124 8.22 -4.63 1.00
C THR A 124 8.71 -5.22 -0.33
N PRO A 125 8.00 -6.18 -0.95
CA PRO A 125 6.67 -6.69 -0.59
C PRO A 125 6.71 -7.78 0.48
N ILE A 126 5.64 -7.85 1.28
CA ILE A 126 5.34 -8.98 2.18
C ILE A 126 4.06 -9.62 1.71
N ILE A 127 4.02 -10.95 1.68
CA ILE A 127 2.84 -11.72 1.35
C ILE A 127 2.63 -12.81 2.39
N SER A 128 1.36 -13.08 2.70
CA SER A 128 0.96 -14.16 3.60
C SER A 128 0.09 -15.18 2.87
N PHE A 129 0.32 -16.47 3.13
CA PHE A 129 -0.39 -17.60 2.52
C PHE A 129 -0.94 -18.55 3.57
N GLY A 130 -1.97 -19.30 3.15
CA GLY A 130 -2.57 -20.37 3.94
C GLY A 130 -3.32 -19.88 5.18
N GLU A 131 -4.08 -20.79 5.78
CA GLU A 131 -4.77 -20.53 7.05
C GLU A 131 -3.78 -20.41 8.23
N ASP A 132 -2.60 -21.02 8.09
CA ASP A 132 -1.53 -21.02 9.10
C ASP A 132 -0.76 -19.69 9.18
N GLY A 133 -1.01 -18.75 8.27
CA GLY A 133 -0.45 -17.41 8.30
C GLY A 133 1.04 -17.33 7.92
N LEU A 134 1.57 -18.35 7.24
CA LEU A 134 2.92 -18.36 6.68
C LEU A 134 3.15 -17.07 5.88
N SER A 135 4.23 -16.36 6.17
CA SER A 135 4.51 -15.06 5.54
C SER A 135 5.94 -14.99 5.06
N PHE A 136 6.13 -14.39 3.89
CA PHE A 136 7.44 -14.22 3.28
C PHE A 136 7.66 -12.76 2.90
N PHE A 137 8.92 -12.34 3.01
CA PHE A 137 9.42 -11.20 2.26
C PHE A 137 9.67 -11.63 0.81
N GLY A 138 9.04 -10.94 -0.14
CA GLY A 138 9.04 -11.29 -1.55
C GLY A 138 7.75 -12.02 -2.01
N PRO A 139 7.73 -12.57 -3.24
CA PRO A 139 8.82 -12.59 -4.21
C PRO A 139 9.17 -11.17 -4.71
N VAL A 140 10.46 -10.83 -4.70
CA VAL A 140 10.94 -9.56 -5.25
C VAL A 140 11.03 -9.70 -6.78
N ILE A 141 10.10 -9.08 -7.49
CA ILE A 141 10.01 -9.14 -8.95
C ILE A 141 10.31 -7.78 -9.57
N SER A 142 11.09 -7.76 -10.65
CA SER A 142 11.41 -6.55 -11.41
C SER A 142 10.52 -6.36 -12.65
N ARG A 143 9.75 -7.39 -13.01
CA ARG A 143 8.82 -7.40 -14.15
C ARG A 143 7.58 -8.19 -13.77
N ILE A 144 6.42 -7.70 -14.17
CA ILE A 144 5.13 -8.37 -13.96
C ILE A 144 5.10 -9.66 -14.81
N PRO A 145 5.10 -10.87 -14.22
CA PRO A 145 4.90 -12.09 -14.98
C PRO A 145 3.46 -12.13 -15.49
N ARG A 146 3.26 -12.70 -16.68
CA ARG A 146 1.92 -12.78 -17.32
C ARG A 146 1.66 -14.20 -17.81
N GLY A 147 0.39 -14.57 -17.91
CA GLY A 147 -0.02 -15.88 -18.39
C GLY A 147 0.57 -17.02 -17.57
N SER A 148 1.13 -18.03 -18.25
CA SER A 148 1.69 -19.22 -17.60
C SER A 148 2.88 -18.94 -16.68
N ASP A 149 3.65 -17.86 -16.92
CA ASP A 149 4.78 -17.51 -16.04
C ASP A 149 4.30 -17.02 -14.67
N ALA A 150 3.15 -16.35 -14.61
CA ALA A 150 2.55 -15.94 -13.33
C ALA A 150 2.09 -17.16 -12.53
N VAL A 151 1.51 -18.15 -13.19
CA VAL A 151 1.08 -19.42 -12.56
C VAL A 151 2.30 -20.19 -12.02
N LYS A 152 3.37 -20.33 -12.81
CA LYS A 152 4.59 -21.01 -12.37
C LYS A 152 5.25 -20.33 -11.16
N LEU A 153 5.27 -18.99 -11.14
CA LEU A 153 5.77 -18.25 -9.98
C LEU A 153 4.90 -18.55 -8.75
N TRP A 154 3.58 -18.49 -8.90
CA TRP A 154 2.64 -18.77 -7.83
C TRP A 154 2.79 -20.19 -7.26
N GLU A 155 2.85 -21.19 -8.13
CA GLU A 155 3.07 -22.59 -7.74
C GLU A 155 4.39 -22.76 -6.99
N SER A 156 5.47 -22.12 -7.46
CA SER A 156 6.77 -22.18 -6.79
C SER A 156 6.70 -21.61 -5.37
N VAL A 157 6.04 -20.46 -5.21
CA VAL A 157 5.86 -19.82 -3.90
C VAL A 157 5.03 -20.69 -2.96
N ASN A 158 4.00 -21.39 -3.46
CA ASN A 158 3.14 -22.25 -2.65
C ASN A 158 3.78 -23.61 -2.29
N THR A 159 4.98 -23.91 -2.78
CA THR A 159 5.73 -25.14 -2.44
C THR A 159 6.86 -24.93 -1.43
N LEU A 160 7.15 -23.68 -1.04
CA LEU A 160 8.13 -23.30 -0.02
C LEU A 160 7.53 -23.40 1.39
#